data_AF-A0A935YK93-F1
#
_entry.id   AF-A0A935YK93-F1
#
_cell.length_a   1.000
_cell.length_b   1.000
_cell.length_c   1.000
_cell.angle_alpha   90.00
_cell.angle_beta   90.00
_cell.angle_gamma   90.00
#
_symmetry.space_group_name_H-M   'P 1'
#
loop_
_entity.id
_entity.type
_entity.pdbx_description
1 polymer ?
#
loop_
_entity_poly.entity_id
_entity_poly.type
_entity_poly.pdbx_seq_one_letter_code
_entity_poly.pdbx_strand_id
1 'polypeptide(L)' 'MKAPYARPAIRVRMLPRDTSHHGTSFGGVILSHFDQAGAVVVLRFGCMRSVADAMDRAER' A
#
# COMPACT_ATOMS: atom_id res chain seq x y z
N MET A 1 5.66 23.13 11.69
CA MET A 1 5.52 21.78 12.26
C MET A 1 5.39 20.80 11.08
N LYS A 2 6.36 19.89 10.88
CA LYS A 2 6.33 18.95 9.74
C LYS A 2 5.32 17.84 10.09
N ALA A 3 4.31 17.61 9.24
CA ALA A 3 3.31 16.59 9.51
C ALA A 3 3.99 15.22 9.80
N PRO A 4 3.51 14.45 10.78
CA PRO A 4 4.14 13.19 11.23
C PRO A 4 4.26 12.10 10.14
N TYR A 5 3.77 12.36 8.91
CA TYR A 5 3.79 11.44 7.77
C TYR A 5 4.61 11.94 6.58
N ALA A 6 5.62 12.78 6.80
CA ALA A 6 6.48 13.28 5.72
C ALA A 6 7.28 12.19 4.96
N ARG A 7 7.14 10.91 5.32
CA ARG A 7 7.77 9.77 4.65
C ARG A 7 6.73 8.69 4.36
N PRO A 8 6.75 8.09 3.16
CA PRO A 8 5.83 7.01 2.81
C PRO A 8 6.01 5.81 3.76
N ALA A 9 4.92 5.10 4.05
CA ALA A 9 4.94 3.95 4.95
C ALA A 9 5.84 2.83 4.42
N ILE A 10 5.80 2.61 3.10
CA ILE A 10 6.64 1.66 2.35
C ILE A 10 7.11 2.30 1.04
N ARG A 11 8.19 1.76 0.45
CA ARG A 11 8.63 2.07 -0.91
C ARG A 11 8.96 0.76 -1.62
N VAL A 12 8.30 0.51 -2.74
CA VAL A 12 8.48 -0.72 -3.52
C VAL A 12 8.72 -0.35 -4.98
N ARG A 13 9.55 -1.14 -5.64
CA ARG A 13 9.88 -1.00 -7.05
C ARG A 13 9.12 -2.06 -7.84
N MET A 14 8.42 -1.66 -8.90
CA MET A 14 7.78 -2.61 -9.81
C MET A 14 8.83 -3.37 -10.61
N LEU A 15 8.64 -4.68 -10.73
CA LEU A 15 9.46 -5.57 -11.54
C LEU A 15 8.63 -6.15 -12.70
N PRO A 16 9.25 -6.74 -13.74
CA PRO A 16 8.53 -7.29 -14.88
C PRO A 16 7.47 -8.35 -14.53
N ARG A 17 7.63 -9.06 -13.39
CA ARG A 17 6.61 -10.00 -12.91
C ARG A 17 5.35 -9.32 -12.35
N ASP A 18 5.45 -8.03 -12.01
CA ASP A 18 4.39 -7.24 -11.39
C ASP A 18 3.55 -6.50 -12.44
N THR A 19 3.87 -6.67 -13.73
CA THR A 19 3.10 -6.11 -14.84
C THR A 19 2.05 -7.10 -15.35
N SER A 20 0.93 -6.55 -15.81
CA SER A 20 -0.08 -7.29 -16.56
C SER A 20 0.48 -7.80 -17.90
N HIS A 21 -0.27 -8.68 -18.57
CA HIS A 21 0.08 -9.13 -19.93
C HIS A 21 0.17 -8.00 -20.97
N HIS A 22 -0.38 -6.82 -20.67
CA HIS A 22 -0.23 -5.61 -21.48
C HIS A 22 1.05 -4.81 -21.20
N GLY A 23 1.93 -5.28 -20.31
CA GLY A 23 3.18 -4.61 -19.96
C GLY A 23 3.03 -3.37 -19.05
N THR A 24 1.82 -3.14 -18.51
CA THR A 24 1.55 -2.07 -17.54
C THR A 24 1.45 -2.65 -16.13
N SER A 25 1.67 -1.83 -15.10
CA SER A 25 1.56 -2.27 -13.70
C SER A 25 0.23 -2.99 -13.41
N PHE A 26 0.28 -4.16 -12.77
CA PHE A 26 -0.92 -4.91 -12.43
C PHE A 26 -1.64 -4.27 -11.24
N GLY A 27 -2.94 -3.96 -11.40
CA GLY A 27 -3.74 -3.28 -10.38
C GLY A 27 -3.79 -4.05 -9.05
N GLY A 28 -3.94 -5.38 -9.10
CA GLY A 28 -3.95 -6.21 -7.90
C GLY A 28 -2.66 -6.11 -7.07
N VAL A 29 -1.50 -6.08 -7.72
CA VAL A 29 -0.20 -5.92 -7.04
C VAL A 29 -0.12 -4.55 -6.36
N ILE A 30 -0.56 -3.48 -7.04
CA ILE A 30 -0.59 -2.13 -6.44
C ILE A 30 -1.49 -2.12 -5.19
N LEU A 31 -2.69 -2.67 -5.28
CA LEU A 31 -3.65 -2.69 -4.17
C LEU A 31 -3.13 -3.51 -2.97
N SER A 32 -2.44 -4.62 -3.21
CA SER A 32 -1.78 -5.37 -2.12
C SER A 32 -0.72 -4.55 -1.38
N HIS A 33 -0.01 -3.66 -2.07
CA HIS A 33 0.94 -2.76 -1.42
C HIS A 33 0.25 -1.65 -0.61
N PHE A 34 -0.93 -1.19 -1.03
CA PHE A 34 -1.73 -0.28 -0.22
C PHE A 34 -2.16 -0.91 1.11
N ASP A 35 -2.61 -2.16 1.08
CA ASP A 35 -2.96 -2.90 2.30
C ASP A 35 -1.76 -3.02 3.26
N GLN A 36 -0.59 -3.41 2.74
CA GLN A 36 0.65 -3.47 3.53
C GLN A 36 1.06 -2.10 4.10
N ALA A 37 0.91 -1.03 3.31
CA ALA A 37 1.20 0.32 3.78
C ALA A 37 0.28 0.72 4.95
N GLY A 38 -1.01 0.40 4.85
CA GLY A 38 -1.99 0.60 5.92
C GLY A 38 -1.62 -0.17 7.18
N ALA A 39 -1.29 -1.46 7.05
CA ALA A 39 -0.84 -2.29 8.17
C ALA A 39 0.41 -1.71 8.86
N VAL A 40 1.42 -1.26 8.10
CA VAL A 40 2.62 -0.62 8.67
C VAL A 40 2.26 0.65 9.46
N VAL A 41 1.31 1.45 8.99
CA VAL A 41 0.84 2.63 9.73
C VAL A 41 0.17 2.22 11.04
N VAL A 42 -0.77 1.27 10.99
CA VAL A 42 -1.50 0.77 12.17
C VAL A 42 -0.55 0.20 13.24
N LEU A 43 0.47 -0.54 12.81
CA LEU A 43 1.50 -1.07 13.70
C LEU A 43 2.31 0.05 14.40
N ARG A 44 2.57 1.17 13.73
CA ARG A 44 3.26 2.33 14.35
C ARG A 44 2.43 2.98 15.47
N PHE A 45 1.12 2.79 15.46
CA PHE A 45 0.21 3.22 16.53
C PHE A 45 0.02 2.17 17.63
N GLY A 46 0.74 1.04 17.58
CA GLY A 46 0.69 -0.01 18.61
C GLY A 46 -0.46 -1.00 18.46
N CYS A 47 -1.22 -0.94 17.35
CA CYS A 47 -2.28 -1.91 17.09
C CYS A 47 -1.71 -3.16 16.41
N MET A 48 -1.39 -4.18 17.20
CA MET A 48 -0.74 -5.42 16.73
C MET A 48 -1.73 -6.45 16.15
N ARG A 49 -3.02 -6.30 16.43
CA ARG A 49 -4.09 -7.19 15.99
C ARG A 49 -5.16 -6.35 15.31
N SER A 50 -4.98 -6.15 14.02
CA SER A 50 -5.87 -5.36 13.19
C SER A 50 -6.06 -6.04 11.86
N VAL A 51 -7.21 -5.83 11.26
CA VAL A 51 -7.54 -6.27 9.91
C VAL A 51 -8.02 -5.05 9.13
N ALA A 52 -7.72 -5.01 7.84
CA ALA A 52 -8.33 -4.03 6.97
C ALA A 52 -9.83 -4.33 6.88
N ASP A 53 -10.65 -3.31 7.11
CA ASP A 53 -12.11 -3.41 6.99
C ASP A 53 -12.52 -3.30 5.51
N ALA A 54 -12.34 -2.10 4.94
CA ALA A 54 -12.64 -1.84 3.55
C ALA A 54 -11.69 -0.80 2.95
N MET A 55 -11.53 -0.87 1.62
CA MET A 55 -11.00 0.22 0.81
C MET A 55 -12.17 0.88 0.10
N ASP A 56 -12.33 2.18 0.29
CA ASP A 56 -13.49 2.93 -0.20
C ASP A 56 -13.48 3.10 -1.74
N ARG A 57 -12.40 3.64 -2.28
CA ARG A 57 -12.30 3.92 -3.71
C ARG A 57 -10.86 3.80 -4.21
N ALA A 58 -10.72 3.23 -5.40
CA ALA A 58 -9.48 3.22 -6.15
C ALA A 58 -9.77 3.71 -7.57
N GLU A 59 -9.02 4.71 -8.00
CA GLU A 59 -9.15 5.32 -9.33
C GLU A 59 -7.80 5.34 -10.02
N ARG A 60 -7.83 5.47 -11.33
CA ARG A 60 -6.65 5.70 -12.16
C ARG A 60 -6.51 7.17 -12.50
#